data_AF-A0A6D2VX50-F1
#
_entry.id   AF-A0A6D2VX50-F1
#
_cell.length_a   1.000
_cell.length_b   1.000
_cell.length_c   1.000
_cell.angle_alpha   90.00
_cell.angle_beta   90.00
_cell.angle_gamma   90.00
#
_symmetry.space_group_name_H-M   'P 1'
#
loop_
_entity.id
_entity.type
_entity.pdbx_description
1 polymer ?
#
loop_
_entity_poly.entity_id
_entity_poly.type
_entity_poly.pdbx_seq_one_letter_code
_entity_poly.pdbx_strand_id
1 'polypeptide(L)'
;MASVRIREAKEGDCGDILRLIRELAEFEKLSDQVKISEEALRADGFGDNPFYHCLVAEILPAPGKLLGQGIGSKIIKKVAEVALDKGCSQFRLAVLDWNQRAMDLYKALGAQDLTEAEGWHFFCFQGEATRKLAGK
;
A
#
# COMPACT_ATOMS: atom_id res chain seq x y z
N MET A 1 19.26 6.88 -17.50
CA MET A 1 17.93 6.80 -16.84
C MET A 1 18.16 6.20 -15.47
N ALA A 2 17.61 6.79 -14.41
CA ALA A 2 17.62 6.19 -13.08
C ALA A 2 17.07 4.75 -13.17
N SER A 3 17.74 3.81 -12.50
CA SER A 3 17.28 2.41 -12.43
C SER A 3 16.52 2.21 -11.12
N VAL A 4 15.44 1.44 -11.16
CA VAL A 4 14.59 1.17 -9.98
C VAL A 4 14.52 -0.32 -9.75
N ARG A 5 14.78 -0.73 -8.50
CA ARG A 5 14.65 -2.10 -8.04
C ARG A 5 13.48 -2.21 -7.07
N ILE A 6 12.53 -3.11 -7.34
CA ILE A 6 11.52 -3.50 -6.33
C ILE A 6 12.10 -4.60 -5.47
N ARG A 7 12.05 -4.43 -4.15
CA ARG A 7 12.52 -5.42 -3.18
C ARG A 7 11.63 -5.44 -1.95
N GLU A 8 11.70 -6.52 -1.18
CA GLU A 8 11.15 -6.53 0.17
C GLU A 8 11.82 -5.45 1.02
N ALA A 9 11.00 -4.80 1.84
CA ALA A 9 11.46 -3.89 2.87
C ALA A 9 12.27 -4.68 3.91
N LYS A 10 13.22 -4.00 4.54
CA LYS A 10 13.96 -4.42 5.72
C LYS A 10 13.57 -3.50 6.88
N GLU A 11 13.86 -3.92 8.10
CA GLU A 11 13.61 -3.12 9.30
C GLU A 11 14.24 -1.71 9.23
N GLY A 12 15.39 -1.59 8.54
CA GLY A 12 16.06 -0.31 8.29
C GLY A 12 15.29 0.65 7.37
N ASP A 13 14.33 0.18 6.58
CA ASP A 13 13.52 1.00 5.68
C ASP A 13 12.32 1.68 6.39
N CYS A 14 12.05 1.35 7.67
CA CYS A 14 10.87 1.84 8.39
C CYS A 14 10.75 3.37 8.43
N GLY A 15 11.87 4.10 8.53
CA GLY A 15 11.85 5.56 8.52
C GLY A 15 11.38 6.13 7.18
N ASP A 16 11.87 5.57 6.06
CA ASP A 16 11.43 5.97 4.72
C ASP A 16 9.99 5.56 4.44
N ILE A 17 9.56 4.39 4.93
CA ILE A 17 8.17 3.93 4.83
C ILE A 17 7.25 4.90 5.57
N LEU A 18 7.59 5.28 6.81
CA LEU A 18 6.80 6.24 7.58
C LEU A 18 6.74 7.60 6.90
N ARG A 19 7.87 8.07 6.35
CA ARG A 19 7.93 9.31 5.59
C ARG A 19 6.97 9.27 4.39
N LEU A 20 6.99 8.21 3.59
CA LEU A 20 6.08 8.05 2.43
C LEU A 20 4.61 7.94 2.84
N ILE A 21 4.29 7.26 3.96
CA ILE A 21 2.93 7.22 4.51
C ILE A 21 2.44 8.63 4.87
N ARG A 22 3.30 9.44 5.50
CA ARG A 22 2.96 10.83 5.85
C ARG A 22 2.80 11.71 4.61
N GLU A 23 3.69 11.59 3.64
CA GLU A 23 3.59 12.33 2.36
C GLU A 23 2.29 11.98 1.61
N LEU A 24 1.89 10.71 1.60
CA LEU A 24 0.61 10.29 1.02
C LEU A 24 -0.57 10.88 1.78
N ALA A 25 -0.56 10.80 3.11
CA ALA A 25 -1.63 11.36 3.94
C ALA A 25 -1.74 12.88 3.78
N GLU A 26 -0.62 13.60 3.62
CA GLU A 26 -0.61 15.03 3.32
C GLU A 26 -1.23 15.32 1.95
N PHE A 27 -0.85 14.56 0.93
CA PHE A 27 -1.43 14.66 -0.41
C PHE A 27 -2.96 14.44 -0.39
N GLU A 28 -3.43 13.51 0.44
CA GLU A 28 -4.85 13.20 0.61
C GLU A 28 -5.58 14.12 1.61
N LYS A 29 -4.88 15.06 2.25
CA LYS A 29 -5.39 15.96 3.31
C LYS A 29 -5.93 15.21 4.54
N LEU A 30 -5.29 14.10 4.89
CA LEU A 30 -5.64 13.21 6.00
C LEU A 30 -4.50 13.06 7.02
N SER A 31 -3.53 13.98 7.05
CA SER A 31 -2.35 13.90 7.93
C SER A 31 -2.69 13.65 9.41
N ASP A 32 -3.75 14.27 9.93
CA ASP A 32 -4.19 14.10 11.33
C ASP A 32 -4.66 12.68 11.66
N GLN A 33 -4.97 11.87 10.64
CA GLN A 33 -5.39 10.48 10.80
C GLN A 33 -4.21 9.51 10.89
N VAL A 34 -2.98 9.93 10.57
CA VAL A 34 -1.79 9.07 10.68
C VAL A 34 -1.44 8.88 12.15
N LYS A 35 -1.75 7.69 12.69
CA LYS A 35 -1.44 7.31 14.08
C LYS A 35 -0.25 6.35 14.22
N ILE A 36 0.23 5.80 13.11
CA ILE A 36 1.33 4.82 13.11
C ILE A 36 2.68 5.49 13.41
N SER A 37 3.53 4.81 14.18
CA SER A 37 4.91 5.23 14.46
C SER A 37 5.94 4.32 13.78
N GLU A 38 7.20 4.75 13.77
CA GLU A 38 8.29 3.97 13.18
C GLU A 38 8.57 2.69 13.99
N GLU A 39 8.46 2.78 15.31
CA GLU A 39 8.58 1.65 16.24
C GLU A 39 7.45 0.63 16.01
N ALA A 40 6.22 1.10 15.81
CA ALA A 40 5.10 0.23 15.47
C ALA A 40 5.32 -0.47 14.12
N LEU A 41 5.80 0.24 13.09
CA LEU A 41 6.17 -0.38 11.81
C LEU A 41 7.24 -1.48 11.99
N ARG A 42 8.26 -1.24 12.82
CA ARG A 42 9.28 -2.25 13.11
C ARG A 42 8.67 -3.48 13.77
N ALA A 43 7.96 -3.28 14.87
CA ALA A 43 7.38 -4.36 15.66
C ALA A 43 6.35 -5.18 14.85
N ASP A 44 5.44 -4.51 14.15
CA ASP A 44 4.32 -5.14 13.47
C ASP A 44 4.73 -5.77 12.11
N GLY A 45 5.76 -5.24 11.46
CA GLY A 45 6.19 -5.67 10.12
C GLY A 45 7.38 -6.65 10.11
N PHE A 46 8.15 -6.72 11.19
CA PHE A 46 9.43 -7.46 11.22
C PHE A 46 9.62 -8.36 12.45
N GLY A 47 8.57 -8.54 13.27
CA GLY A 47 8.55 -9.56 14.33
C GLY A 47 8.36 -11.00 13.80
N ASP A 48 8.24 -11.97 14.71
CA ASP A 48 8.14 -13.40 14.38
C ASP A 48 6.92 -13.75 13.50
N ASN A 49 5.81 -13.03 13.68
CA ASN A 49 4.59 -13.21 12.89
C ASN A 49 4.02 -11.85 12.48
N PRO A 50 4.52 -11.26 11.38
CA PRO A 50 4.22 -9.88 11.01
C PRO A 50 2.76 -9.70 10.55
N PHE A 51 2.17 -8.57 10.88
CA PHE A 51 0.81 -8.18 10.47
C PHE A 51 0.73 -7.73 9.01
N TYR A 52 1.84 -7.24 8.46
CA TYR A 52 1.92 -6.80 7.08
C TYR A 52 3.29 -7.16 6.47
N HIS A 53 3.34 -7.17 5.15
CA HIS A 53 4.60 -7.20 4.40
C HIS A 53 4.68 -5.94 3.54
N CYS A 54 5.89 -5.42 3.33
CA CYS A 54 6.10 -4.19 2.57
C CYS A 54 7.10 -4.43 1.42
N LEU A 55 6.79 -3.88 0.26
CA LEU A 55 7.71 -3.76 -0.87
C LEU A 55 8.13 -2.30 -1.01
N VAL A 56 9.42 -2.07 -1.25
CA VAL A 56 9.98 -0.74 -1.51
C VAL A 56 10.56 -0.68 -2.92
N ALA A 57 10.43 0.50 -3.53
CA ALA A 57 11.08 0.84 -4.78
C ALA A 57 12.39 1.58 -4.47
N GLU A 58 13.50 0.86 -4.53
CA GLU A 58 14.83 1.43 -4.33
C GLU A 58 15.34 2.06 -5.62
N ILE A 59 15.74 3.34 -5.52
CA ILE A 59 16.34 4.08 -6.62
C ILE A 59 17.84 3.79 -6.60
N LEU A 60 18.32 3.16 -7.66
CA LEU A 60 19.75 2.90 -7.83
C LEU A 60 20.46 4.13 -8.39
N PRO A 61 21.71 4.41 -7.98
CA PRO A 61 22.47 5.55 -8.49
C PRO A 61 22.66 5.41 -10.00
N ALA A 62 22.01 6.28 -10.77
CA ALA A 62 22.18 6.35 -12.22
C ALA A 62 21.93 7.78 -12.70
N PRO A 63 22.63 8.23 -13.75
CA PRO A 63 22.40 9.56 -14.32
C PRO A 63 20.99 9.67 -14.91
N GLY A 64 20.28 10.73 -14.51
CA GLY A 64 18.97 11.13 -15.02
C GLY A 64 17.87 11.26 -13.95
N LYS A 65 16.81 12.00 -14.26
CA LYS A 65 15.65 12.22 -13.38
C LYS A 65 14.73 11.00 -13.37
N LEU A 66 14.11 10.69 -12.23
CA LEU A 66 12.96 9.78 -12.17
C LEU A 66 11.74 10.47 -12.77
N LEU A 67 11.28 9.99 -13.92
CA LEU A 67 10.06 10.45 -14.56
C LEU A 67 9.26 9.23 -15.00
N GLY A 68 8.02 9.11 -14.49
CA GLY A 68 6.99 8.23 -15.06
C GLY A 68 7.39 6.77 -15.32
N GLN A 69 8.27 6.16 -14.50
CA GLN A 69 8.86 4.85 -14.81
C GLN A 69 7.95 3.63 -14.53
N GLY A 70 6.64 3.84 -14.39
CA GLY A 70 5.69 2.77 -14.07
C GLY A 70 5.99 2.06 -12.74
N ILE A 71 6.55 2.77 -11.75
CA ILE A 71 6.92 2.19 -10.45
C ILE A 71 5.70 1.53 -9.79
N GLY A 72 4.55 2.21 -9.79
CA GLY A 72 3.30 1.66 -9.25
C GLY A 72 2.91 0.33 -9.92
N SER A 73 2.97 0.27 -11.25
CA SER A 73 2.69 -0.97 -12.01
C SER A 73 3.69 -2.08 -11.68
N LYS A 74 4.98 -1.77 -11.49
CA LYS A 74 5.99 -2.75 -11.07
C LYS A 74 5.74 -3.27 -9.66
N ILE A 75 5.33 -2.40 -8.73
CA ILE A 75 4.96 -2.80 -7.37
C ILE A 75 3.77 -3.76 -7.41
N ILE A 76 2.69 -3.39 -8.10
CA ILE A 76 1.47 -4.21 -8.18
C ILE A 76 1.75 -5.57 -8.82
N LYS A 77 2.54 -5.59 -9.90
CA LYS A 77 2.97 -6.85 -10.49
C LYS A 77 3.73 -7.71 -9.49
N LYS A 78 4.62 -7.13 -8.68
CA LYS A 78 5.36 -7.87 -7.67
C LYS A 78 4.47 -8.42 -6.56
N VAL A 79 3.43 -7.69 -6.17
CA VAL A 79 2.42 -8.19 -5.22
C VAL A 79 1.63 -9.36 -5.80
N ALA A 80 1.27 -9.30 -7.09
CA ALA A 80 0.62 -10.42 -7.78
C ALA A 80 1.53 -11.66 -7.85
N GLU A 81 2.84 -11.49 -8.10
CA GLU A 81 3.83 -12.59 -8.02
C GLU A 81 3.84 -13.22 -6.63
N VAL A 82 3.91 -12.41 -5.56
CA VAL A 82 3.87 -12.91 -4.17
C VAL A 82 2.59 -13.69 -3.87
N ALA A 83 1.44 -13.24 -4.39
CA ALA A 83 0.18 -13.97 -4.23
C ALA A 83 0.28 -15.37 -4.86
N LEU A 84 0.73 -15.44 -6.11
CA LEU A 84 0.85 -16.70 -6.85
C LEU A 84 1.87 -17.65 -6.20
N ASP A 85 3.03 -17.14 -5.76
CA ASP A 85 4.06 -17.93 -5.09
C ASP A 85 3.56 -18.55 -3.77
N LYS A 86 2.60 -17.90 -3.11
CA LYS A 86 1.92 -18.43 -1.91
C LYS A 86 0.69 -19.31 -2.21
N GLY A 87 0.43 -19.62 -3.48
CA GLY A 87 -0.75 -20.37 -3.91
C GLY A 87 -2.06 -19.59 -3.82
N CYS A 88 -2.00 -18.26 -3.69
CA CYS A 88 -3.16 -17.38 -3.71
C CYS A 88 -3.47 -16.94 -5.15
N SER A 89 -4.74 -17.05 -5.55
CA SER A 89 -5.20 -16.68 -6.90
C SER A 89 -5.99 -15.37 -6.94
N GLN A 90 -6.18 -14.72 -5.78
CA GLN A 90 -6.98 -13.50 -5.67
C GLN A 90 -6.17 -12.38 -5.01
N PHE A 91 -6.27 -11.19 -5.58
CA PHE A 91 -5.68 -9.98 -5.04
C PHE A 91 -6.75 -8.89 -5.01
N ARG A 92 -6.92 -8.25 -3.84
CA ARG A 92 -7.96 -7.24 -3.61
C ARG A 92 -7.31 -5.96 -3.10
N LEU A 93 -7.86 -4.83 -3.54
CA LEU A 93 -7.49 -3.50 -3.08
C LEU A 93 -8.73 -2.60 -3.04
N ALA A 94 -8.60 -1.42 -2.42
CA ALA A 94 -9.57 -0.35 -2.51
C ALA A 94 -8.95 0.83 -3.28
N VAL A 95 -9.78 1.57 -4.01
CA VAL A 95 -9.37 2.79 -4.73
C VAL A 95 -10.29 3.91 -4.30
N LEU A 96 -9.73 5.11 -4.10
CA LEU A 96 -10.53 6.31 -3.84
C LEU A 96 -11.31 6.70 -5.09
N ASP A 97 -12.54 7.17 -4.90
CA ASP A 97 -13.49 7.51 -5.96
C ASP A 97 -12.94 8.52 -7.00
N TRP A 98 -12.12 9.47 -6.57
CA TRP A 98 -11.52 10.48 -7.41
C TRP A 98 -10.30 9.99 -8.20
N ASN A 99 -9.75 8.81 -7.88
CA ASN A 99 -8.52 8.30 -8.51
C ASN A 99 -8.80 7.52 -9.80
N GLN A 100 -9.45 8.18 -10.76
CA GLN A 100 -9.84 7.60 -12.05
C GLN A 100 -8.66 6.96 -12.79
N ARG A 101 -7.47 7.57 -12.71
CA ARG A 101 -6.26 7.03 -13.32
C ARG A 101 -5.87 5.66 -12.78
N ALA A 102 -5.98 5.43 -11.48
CA ALA A 102 -5.71 4.12 -10.88
C ALA A 102 -6.81 3.11 -11.24
N MET A 103 -8.07 3.53 -11.19
CA MET A 103 -9.20 2.67 -11.59
C MET A 103 -9.06 2.19 -13.04
N ASP A 104 -8.77 3.09 -13.98
CA ASP A 104 -8.57 2.75 -15.40
C ASP A 104 -7.37 1.82 -15.58
N LEU A 105 -6.26 2.07 -14.88
CA LEU A 105 -5.08 1.20 -14.89
C LEU A 105 -5.42 -0.21 -14.41
N TYR A 106 -6.14 -0.36 -13.30
CA TYR A 106 -6.47 -1.66 -12.74
C TYR A 106 -7.49 -2.40 -13.59
N LYS A 107 -8.50 -1.70 -14.13
CA LYS A 107 -9.45 -2.25 -15.10
C LYS A 107 -8.72 -2.78 -16.35
N ALA A 108 -7.73 -2.05 -16.87
CA ALA A 108 -6.89 -2.49 -17.99
C ALA A 108 -6.02 -3.72 -17.67
N LEU A 109 -5.70 -3.95 -16.38
CA LEU A 109 -5.00 -5.13 -15.89
C LEU A 109 -5.93 -6.31 -15.55
N GLY A 110 -7.24 -6.17 -15.77
CA GLY A 110 -8.25 -7.20 -15.53
C GLY A 110 -8.95 -7.14 -14.17
N ALA A 111 -8.72 -6.11 -13.36
CA ALA A 111 -9.47 -5.89 -12.12
C ALA A 111 -10.91 -5.43 -12.41
N GLN A 112 -11.81 -5.69 -11.48
CA GLN A 112 -13.20 -5.22 -11.51
C GLN A 112 -13.46 -4.35 -10.28
N ASP A 113 -14.24 -3.28 -10.47
CA ASP A 113 -14.72 -2.47 -9.35
C ASP A 113 -15.91 -3.18 -8.69
N LEU A 114 -15.69 -3.73 -7.50
CA LEU A 114 -16.70 -4.50 -6.76
C LEU A 114 -17.81 -3.61 -6.18
N THR A 115 -17.54 -2.31 -5.97
CA THR A 115 -18.56 -1.36 -5.50
C THR A 115 -19.53 -1.06 -6.63
N GLU A 116 -18.99 -0.77 -7.83
CA GLU A 116 -19.77 -0.49 -9.03
C GLU A 116 -20.51 -1.73 -9.56
N ALA A 117 -19.82 -2.88 -9.63
CA ALA A 117 -20.36 -4.09 -10.26
C ALA A 117 -21.31 -4.90 -9.38
N GLU A 118 -21.06 -4.95 -8.07
CA GLU A 118 -21.77 -5.85 -7.13
C GLU A 118 -22.46 -5.12 -5.98
N GLY A 119 -22.21 -3.82 -5.78
CA GLY A 119 -22.78 -3.06 -4.68
C GLY A 119 -22.13 -3.34 -3.31
N TRP A 120 -20.90 -3.86 -3.28
CA TRP A 120 -20.16 -4.02 -2.02
C TRP A 120 -19.74 -2.66 -1.45
N HIS A 121 -20.02 -2.43 -0.17
CA HIS A 121 -19.59 -1.23 0.54
C HIS A 121 -18.57 -1.56 1.63
N PHE A 122 -17.54 -0.72 1.78
CA PHE A 122 -16.54 -0.85 2.84
C PHE A 122 -17.05 -0.21 4.15
N PHE A 123 -17.32 -1.02 5.16
CA PHE A 123 -17.65 -0.55 6.52
C PHE A 123 -16.43 -0.68 7.43
N CYS A 124 -16.16 0.35 8.25
CA CYS A 124 -15.04 0.37 9.19
C CYS A 124 -15.53 0.81 10.58
N PHE A 125 -15.28 -0.03 11.59
CA PHE A 125 -15.47 0.34 13.00
C PHE A 125 -14.23 1.09 13.48
N GLN A 126 -14.29 2.41 13.53
CA GLN A 126 -13.18 3.21 14.06
C GLN A 126 -12.96 2.98 15.56
N GLY A 127 -11.85 3.50 16.10
CA GLY A 127 -11.39 3.18 17.45
C GLY A 127 -12.41 3.45 18.56
N GLU A 128 -13.17 4.55 18.48
CA GLU A 128 -14.22 4.85 19.47
C GLU A 128 -15.37 3.85 19.42
N ALA A 129 -15.89 3.56 18.22
CA ALA A 129 -16.95 2.58 18.03
C ALA A 129 -16.50 1.18 18.49
N THR A 130 -15.26 0.80 18.20
CA THR A 130 -14.66 -0.47 18.64
C THR A 130 -14.55 -0.56 20.16
N ARG A 131 -14.09 0.51 20.85
CA ARG A 131 -14.02 0.56 22.32
C ARG A 131 -15.41 0.42 22.95
N LYS A 132 -16.37 1.19 22.45
CA LYS A 132 -17.77 1.15 22.91
C LYS A 132 -18.39 -0.25 22.73
N LEU A 133 -18.14 -0.90 21.58
CA LEU A 133 -18.64 -2.26 21.32
C LEU A 133 -18.02 -3.29 22.28
N ALA A 134 -16.76 -3.10 22.66
CA ALA A 134 -16.06 -3.94 23.64
C ALA A 134 -16.40 -3.60 25.11
N GLY A 135 -17.27 -2.63 25.37
CA GLY A 135 -17.63 -2.19 26.72
C GLY A 135 -16.50 -1.43 27.45
N LYS A 136 -15.58 -0.82 26.71
CA LYS A 136 -14.45 -0.03 27.21
C LYS A 136 -14.64 1.47 27.01
#